data_AF-A0A2D4ID62-F1
#
_entry.id   AF-A0A2D4ID62-F1
#
_cell.length_a   1.000
_cell.length_b   1.000
_cell.length_c   1.000
_cell.angle_alpha   90.00
_cell.angle_beta   90.00
_cell.angle_gamma   90.00
#
_symmetry.space_group_name_H-M   'P 1'
#
loop_
_entity.id
_entity.type
_entity.pdbx_description
1 polymer ?
#
loop_
_entity_poly.entity_id
_entity_poly.type
_entity_poly.pdbx_seq_one_letter_code
_entity_poly.pdbx_strand_id
1 'polypeptide(L)'
;MNKIDVNYLIPVMHNCFYTIQLEEMALSDNAVLCLTAIIQRFSELEHTEDEFKEIIQHTLLDSLRKGLKSKIQCIQQDYTSLLSNLIRAFSEHPEFHDLVQLTDYHDPEMDFFENMKHIQIHRRARALMKLAKQLMEGKTILSSKSLQNYIMPYATTTIFNEKMLKYENMITASVEMVGAVCRHLSWSAYLYHLKHFIHVLQTGQINQKLGVSVLVMVLEAFHFDHETLEKQLSIIEKEGTFFFNSLI
;
A
#
# COMPACT_ATOMS: atom_id res chain seq x y z
N MET A 1 12.32 -31.32 16.45
CA MET A 1 12.34 -30.24 15.43
C MET A 1 10.89 -29.80 15.23
N ASN A 2 10.55 -28.59 15.66
CA ASN A 2 9.22 -28.01 15.42
C ASN A 2 9.18 -27.56 13.96
N LYS A 3 8.70 -28.41 13.06
CA LYS A 3 8.52 -28.06 11.65
C LYS A 3 7.17 -27.37 11.47
N ILE A 4 7.13 -26.34 10.62
CA ILE A 4 5.90 -25.65 10.25
C ILE A 4 5.07 -26.58 9.34
N ASP A 5 3.80 -26.79 9.70
CA ASP A 5 2.85 -27.46 8.81
C ASP A 5 2.13 -26.42 7.95
N VAL A 6 2.69 -26.15 6.77
CA VAL A 6 2.14 -25.19 5.81
C VAL A 6 0.72 -25.55 5.39
N ASN A 7 0.42 -26.83 5.20
CA ASN A 7 -0.90 -27.30 4.77
C ASN A 7 -1.96 -27.05 5.85
N TYR A 8 -1.57 -27.09 7.12
CA TYR A 8 -2.44 -26.72 8.23
C TYR A 8 -2.61 -25.20 8.38
N LEU A 9 -1.53 -24.43 8.22
CA LEU A 9 -1.58 -22.97 8.40
C LEU A 9 -2.43 -22.26 7.36
N ILE A 10 -2.38 -22.67 6.08
CA ILE A 10 -3.09 -21.99 4.99
C ILE A 10 -4.62 -21.90 5.25
N PRO A 11 -5.34 -23.01 5.55
CA PRO A 11 -6.76 -22.95 5.90
C PRO A 11 -7.05 -22.06 7.12
N VAL A 12 -6.20 -22.09 8.15
CA VAL A 12 -6.34 -21.25 9.35
C VAL A 12 -6.21 -19.78 8.99
N MET A 13 -5.23 -19.42 8.16
CA MET A 13 -5.03 -18.05 7.68
C MET A 13 -6.23 -17.57 6.87
N HIS A 14 -6.75 -18.39 5.94
CA HIS A 14 -7.95 -18.04 5.17
C HIS A 14 -9.19 -17.86 6.04
N ASN A 15 -9.35 -18.68 7.10
CA ASN A 15 -10.41 -18.47 8.07
C ASN A 15 -10.23 -17.11 8.78
N CYS A 16 -9.02 -16.77 9.23
CA CYS A 16 -8.75 -15.47 9.85
C CYS A 16 -9.04 -14.30 8.89
N PHE A 17 -8.63 -14.39 7.63
CA PHE A 17 -8.91 -13.35 6.64
C PHE A 17 -10.41 -13.16 6.43
N TYR A 18 -11.17 -14.25 6.32
CA TYR A 18 -12.63 -14.20 6.22
C TYR A 18 -13.24 -13.55 7.47
N THR A 19 -12.79 -13.94 8.66
CA THR A 19 -13.26 -13.39 9.93
C THR A 19 -13.04 -11.89 10.03
N ILE A 20 -11.89 -11.37 9.59
CA ILE A 20 -11.64 -9.91 9.52
C ILE A 20 -12.66 -9.21 8.60
N GLN A 21 -13.10 -9.86 7.52
CA GLN A 21 -14.11 -9.27 6.62
C GLN A 21 -15.52 -9.21 7.23
N LEU A 22 -15.78 -9.86 8.37
CA LEU A 22 -17.09 -9.82 9.02
C LEU A 22 -17.36 -8.52 9.78
N GLU A 23 -16.36 -7.64 9.92
CA GLU A 23 -16.46 -6.34 10.59
C GLU A 23 -16.89 -6.41 12.07
N GLU A 24 -16.80 -7.59 12.68
CA GLU A 24 -17.11 -7.82 14.10
C GLU A 24 -15.82 -7.76 14.92
N MET A 25 -15.74 -6.79 15.83
CA MET A 25 -14.50 -6.41 16.52
C MET A 25 -13.87 -7.57 17.30
N ALA A 26 -14.66 -8.33 18.07
CA ALA A 26 -14.09 -9.40 18.89
C ALA A 26 -13.53 -10.53 18.01
N LEU A 27 -14.23 -10.87 16.93
CA LEU A 27 -13.77 -11.84 15.95
C LEU A 27 -12.55 -11.35 15.17
N SER A 28 -12.52 -10.08 14.73
CA SER A 28 -11.39 -9.53 13.98
C SER A 28 -10.13 -9.43 14.85
N ASP A 29 -10.25 -9.00 16.11
CA ASP A 29 -9.14 -8.96 17.06
C ASP A 29 -8.51 -10.35 17.26
N ASN A 30 -9.35 -11.38 17.43
CA ASN A 30 -8.88 -12.77 17.56
C ASN A 30 -8.17 -13.27 16.28
N ALA A 31 -8.71 -12.92 15.10
CA ALA A 31 -8.10 -13.27 13.83
C ALA A 31 -6.73 -12.58 13.62
N VAL A 32 -6.63 -11.29 13.95
CA VAL A 32 -5.38 -10.52 13.88
C VAL A 32 -4.34 -11.06 14.87
N LEU A 33 -4.75 -11.41 16.09
CA LEU A 33 -3.88 -12.04 17.08
C LEU A 33 -3.37 -13.40 16.58
N CYS A 34 -4.23 -14.23 16.00
CA CYS A 34 -3.84 -15.53 15.43
C CYS A 34 -2.81 -15.36 14.30
N LEU A 35 -3.09 -14.48 13.34
CA LEU A 35 -2.17 -14.19 12.24
C LEU A 35 -0.85 -13.59 12.72
N THR A 36 -0.88 -12.73 13.73
CA THR A 36 0.33 -12.17 14.34
C THR A 36 1.17 -13.26 15.01
N ALA A 37 0.54 -14.20 15.71
CA ALA A 37 1.23 -15.34 16.30
C ALA A 37 1.84 -16.24 15.21
N ILE A 38 1.15 -16.47 14.09
CA ILE A 38 1.69 -17.20 12.94
C ILE A 38 2.93 -16.48 12.38
N ILE A 39 2.86 -15.16 12.16
CA ILE A 39 3.99 -14.35 11.65
C ILE A 39 5.20 -14.49 12.57
N GLN A 40 5.01 -14.30 13.89
CA GLN A 40 6.09 -14.38 14.87
C GLN A 40 6.71 -15.78 14.90
N ARG A 41 5.89 -16.82 15.02
CA ARG A 41 6.37 -18.21 15.01
C ARG A 41 7.10 -18.56 13.72
N PHE A 42 6.61 -18.11 12.57
CA PHE A 42 7.25 -18.34 11.28
C PHE A 42 8.62 -17.67 11.20
N SER A 43 8.78 -16.46 11.78
CA SER A 43 10.07 -15.75 11.82
C SER A 43 11.11 -16.37 12.75
N GLU A 44 10.69 -17.10 13.80
CA GLU A 44 11.59 -17.75 14.76
C GLU A 44 12.06 -19.13 14.32
N LEU A 45 11.32 -19.77 13.42
CA LEU A 45 11.57 -21.14 12.96
C LEU A 45 12.38 -21.14 11.66
N GLU A 46 13.23 -22.14 11.50
CA GLU A 46 13.84 -22.43 10.20
C GLU A 46 12.75 -22.76 9.19
N HIS A 47 12.76 -22.07 8.07
CA HIS A 47 11.84 -22.26 6.96
C HIS A 47 12.63 -22.19 5.65
N THR A 48 12.13 -22.92 4.66
CA THR A 48 12.64 -22.87 3.29
C THR A 48 12.10 -21.64 2.55
N GLU A 49 12.76 -21.27 1.45
CA GLU A 49 12.28 -20.19 0.58
C GLU A 49 10.88 -20.49 0.01
N ASP A 50 10.58 -21.75 -0.30
CA ASP A 50 9.28 -22.17 -0.81
C ASP A 50 8.18 -22.05 0.25
N GLU A 51 8.47 -22.41 1.51
CA GLU A 51 7.54 -22.19 2.63
C GLU A 51 7.29 -20.70 2.86
N PHE A 52 8.32 -19.85 2.74
CA PHE A 52 8.17 -18.40 2.83
C PHE A 52 7.29 -17.86 1.69
N LYS A 53 7.52 -18.29 0.46
CA LYS A 53 6.70 -17.89 -0.70
C LYS A 53 5.25 -18.25 -0.47
N GLU A 54 4.97 -19.47 -0.02
CA GLU A 54 3.59 -19.92 0.12
C GLU A 54 2.85 -19.22 1.27
N ILE A 55 3.46 -19.16 2.46
CA ILE A 55 2.81 -18.58 3.65
C ILE A 55 2.78 -17.05 3.58
N ILE A 56 3.91 -16.41 3.29
CA ILE A 56 4.03 -14.96 3.36
C ILE A 56 3.59 -14.33 2.03
N GLN A 57 4.16 -14.76 0.89
CA GLN A 57 3.95 -14.05 -0.37
C GLN A 57 2.59 -14.37 -1.01
N HIS A 58 2.23 -15.65 -1.12
CA HIS A 58 1.02 -16.09 -1.81
C HIS A 58 -0.23 -16.04 -0.93
N THR A 59 -0.10 -16.27 0.38
CA THR A 59 -1.27 -16.32 1.28
C THR A 59 -1.47 -15.00 2.03
N LEU A 60 -0.49 -14.57 2.82
CA LEU A 60 -0.63 -13.40 3.68
C LEU A 60 -0.60 -12.07 2.91
N LEU A 61 0.40 -11.86 2.06
CA LEU A 61 0.56 -10.61 1.31
C LEU A 61 -0.52 -10.39 0.26
N ASP A 62 -1.05 -11.46 -0.35
CA ASP A 62 -2.20 -11.36 -1.24
C ASP A 62 -3.42 -10.78 -0.50
N SER A 63 -3.75 -11.36 0.66
CA SER A 63 -4.88 -10.90 1.48
C SER A 63 -4.62 -9.51 2.07
N LEU A 64 -3.40 -9.23 2.52
CA LEU A 64 -3.01 -7.96 3.11
C LEU A 64 -3.11 -6.80 2.13
N ARG A 65 -2.61 -6.96 0.90
CA ARG A 65 -2.69 -5.91 -0.13
C ARG A 65 -4.13 -5.60 -0.52
N LYS A 66 -5.03 -6.59 -0.48
CA LYS A 66 -6.48 -6.39 -0.64
C LYS A 66 -7.07 -5.64 0.55
N GLY A 67 -6.70 -6.04 1.76
CA GLY A 67 -7.13 -5.42 3.01
C GLY A 67 -6.76 -3.94 3.14
N LEU A 68 -5.53 -3.56 2.76
CA LEU A 68 -5.09 -2.16 2.75
C LEU A 68 -5.89 -1.27 1.78
N LYS A 69 -6.48 -1.87 0.75
CA LYS A 69 -7.35 -1.18 -0.23
C LYS A 69 -8.82 -1.14 0.21
N SER A 70 -9.16 -1.66 1.39
CA SER A 70 -10.52 -1.61 1.90
C SER A 70 -10.96 -0.17 2.19
N LYS A 71 -12.20 0.16 1.83
CA LYS A 71 -12.85 1.43 2.22
C LYS A 71 -13.39 1.38 3.67
N ILE A 72 -13.44 0.19 4.26
CA ILE A 72 -13.89 -0.04 5.63
C ILE A 72 -12.68 0.16 6.55
N GLN A 73 -12.80 1.15 7.45
CA GLN A 73 -11.68 1.62 8.25
C GLN A 73 -11.11 0.54 9.18
N CYS A 74 -11.96 -0.19 9.91
CA CYS A 74 -11.49 -1.24 10.84
C CYS A 74 -10.70 -2.33 10.11
N ILE A 75 -11.20 -2.81 8.97
CA ILE A 75 -10.48 -3.78 8.13
C ILE A 75 -9.12 -3.22 7.69
N GLN A 76 -9.06 -1.98 7.19
CA GLN A 76 -7.79 -1.37 6.79
C GLN A 76 -6.81 -1.27 7.98
N GLN A 77 -7.31 -0.94 9.18
CA GLN A 77 -6.50 -0.86 10.41
C GLN A 77 -5.96 -2.23 10.85
N ASP A 78 -6.77 -3.28 10.77
CA ASP A 78 -6.36 -4.66 11.09
C ASP A 78 -5.22 -5.12 10.17
N TYR A 79 -5.36 -4.90 8.87
CA TYR A 79 -4.31 -5.22 7.91
C TYR A 79 -3.08 -4.31 8.01
N THR A 80 -3.25 -3.06 8.47
CA THR A 80 -2.12 -2.18 8.81
C THR A 80 -1.33 -2.76 9.98
N SER A 81 -2.00 -3.30 11.01
CA SER A 81 -1.34 -3.96 12.13
C SER A 81 -0.56 -5.20 11.70
N LEU A 82 -1.14 -6.01 10.81
CA LEU A 82 -0.45 -7.17 10.23
C LEU A 82 0.79 -6.76 9.41
N LEU A 83 0.70 -5.65 8.66
CA LEU A 83 1.85 -5.11 7.92
C LEU A 83 2.98 -4.67 8.87
N SER A 84 2.66 -3.92 9.93
CA SER A 84 3.64 -3.52 10.95
C SER A 84 4.34 -4.73 11.57
N ASN A 85 3.57 -5.78 11.89
CA ASN A 85 4.12 -7.03 12.43
C ASN A 85 5.02 -7.77 11.43
N LEU A 86 4.67 -7.78 10.14
CA LEU A 86 5.50 -8.36 9.08
C LEU A 86 6.83 -7.61 8.90
N ILE A 87 6.78 -6.29 8.84
CA ILE A 87 7.98 -5.45 8.69
C ILE A 87 8.93 -5.71 9.86
N ARG A 88 8.39 -5.83 11.07
CA ARG A 88 9.17 -6.14 12.27
C ARG A 88 9.75 -7.56 12.24
N ALA A 89 8.95 -8.55 11.86
CA ALA A 89 9.36 -9.96 11.87
C ALA A 89 10.41 -10.27 10.79
N PHE A 90 10.40 -9.52 9.68
CA PHE A 90 11.24 -9.77 8.51
C PHE A 90 11.97 -8.49 8.04
N SER A 91 12.57 -7.74 8.98
CA SER A 91 13.21 -6.43 8.71
C SER A 91 14.35 -6.49 7.69
N GLU A 92 15.07 -7.62 7.63
CA GLU A 92 16.17 -7.83 6.68
C GLU A 92 15.70 -8.40 5.34
N HIS A 93 14.42 -8.81 5.24
CA HIS A 93 13.91 -9.40 4.01
C HIS A 93 13.66 -8.30 2.96
N PRO A 94 14.09 -8.47 1.70
CA PRO A 94 13.97 -7.43 0.67
C PRO A 94 12.56 -6.89 0.41
N GLU A 95 11.52 -7.71 0.69
CA GLU A 95 10.12 -7.29 0.59
C GLU A 95 9.73 -6.17 1.58
N PHE A 96 10.41 -6.08 2.72
CA PHE A 96 10.03 -5.21 3.84
C PHE A 96 11.12 -4.26 4.30
N HIS A 97 12.37 -4.49 3.90
CA HIS A 97 13.54 -3.76 4.38
C HIS A 97 13.41 -2.24 4.21
N ASP A 98 12.94 -1.79 3.05
CA ASP A 98 12.75 -0.36 2.81
C ASP A 98 11.61 0.24 3.67
N LEU A 99 10.63 -0.54 4.11
CA LEU A 99 9.54 -0.06 4.96
C LEU A 99 9.93 0.10 6.43
N VAL A 100 11.04 -0.51 6.87
CA VAL A 100 11.51 -0.44 8.27
C VAL A 100 11.71 1.02 8.71
N GLN A 101 12.18 1.89 7.81
CA GLN A 101 12.38 3.32 8.08
C GLN A 101 11.09 4.09 8.42
N LEU A 102 9.92 3.50 8.15
CA LEU A 102 8.61 4.07 8.48
C LEU A 102 8.11 3.65 9.86
N THR A 103 8.83 2.75 10.54
CA THR A 103 8.49 2.23 11.86
C THR A 103 9.33 2.90 12.95
N ASP A 104 8.73 3.15 14.11
CA ASP A 104 9.45 3.65 15.29
C ASP A 104 8.86 3.02 16.57
N TYR A 105 9.62 2.10 17.16
CA TYR A 105 9.17 1.37 18.35
C TYR A 105 9.26 2.19 19.63
N HIS A 106 10.14 3.19 19.67
CA HIS A 106 10.34 4.00 20.86
C HIS A 106 9.36 5.17 20.89
N ASP A 107 8.95 5.66 19.73
CA ASP A 107 8.03 6.76 19.59
C ASP A 107 6.86 6.43 18.62
N PRO A 108 5.71 5.96 19.14
CA PRO A 108 4.51 5.73 18.34
C PRO A 108 3.96 6.98 17.64
N GLU A 109 4.39 8.19 18.00
CA GLU A 109 4.06 9.40 17.25
C GLU A 109 4.90 9.56 15.98
N MET A 110 6.07 8.90 15.93
CA MET A 110 6.95 8.89 14.77
C MET A 110 6.67 7.72 13.82
N ASP A 111 6.10 6.62 14.32
CA ASP A 111 5.72 5.46 13.51
C ASP A 111 4.55 5.75 12.55
N PHE A 112 4.78 5.61 11.24
CA PHE A 112 3.77 5.89 10.23
C PHE A 112 2.54 5.00 10.37
N PHE A 113 2.72 3.70 10.60
CA PHE A 113 1.63 2.73 10.61
C PHE A 113 0.78 2.85 11.88
N GLU A 114 1.38 3.12 13.03
CA GLU A 114 0.65 3.43 14.27
C GLU A 114 -0.20 4.69 14.12
N ASN A 115 0.36 5.74 13.50
CA ASN A 115 -0.40 6.95 13.20
C ASN A 115 -1.53 6.71 12.20
N MET A 116 -1.31 5.89 11.17
CA MET A 116 -2.33 5.56 10.17
C MET A 116 -3.47 4.72 10.74
N LYS A 117 -3.22 3.94 11.80
CA LYS A 117 -4.26 3.22 12.54
C LYS A 117 -5.07 4.08 13.49
N HIS A 118 -4.65 5.31 13.75
CA HIS A 118 -5.27 6.10 14.81
C HIS A 118 -6.73 6.51 14.53
N ILE A 119 -7.57 6.51 15.56
CA ILE A 119 -8.99 6.90 15.46
C ILE A 119 -9.16 8.34 14.94
N GLN A 120 -8.32 9.26 15.39
CA GLN A 120 -8.35 10.67 14.97
C GLN A 120 -7.84 10.85 13.54
N ILE A 121 -8.69 11.41 12.68
CA ILE A 121 -8.37 11.66 11.27
C ILE A 121 -7.25 12.69 11.06
N HIS A 122 -7.14 13.70 11.94
CA HIS A 122 -6.07 14.69 11.86
C HIS A 122 -4.69 14.05 12.06
N ARG A 123 -4.59 13.04 12.93
CA ARG A 123 -3.34 12.31 13.16
C ARG A 123 -2.91 11.54 11.91
N ARG A 124 -3.86 10.82 11.29
CA ARG A 124 -3.66 10.13 10.00
C ARG A 124 -3.23 11.09 8.89
N ALA A 125 -3.96 12.20 8.72
CA ALA A 125 -3.65 13.21 7.71
C ALA A 125 -2.24 13.79 7.89
N ARG A 126 -1.83 14.09 9.13
CA ARG A 126 -0.47 14.59 9.42
C ARG A 126 0.60 13.55 9.10
N ALA A 127 0.40 12.28 9.44
CA ALA A 127 1.36 11.22 9.14
C ALA A 127 1.51 11.01 7.63
N LEU A 128 0.40 10.99 6.89
CA LEU A 128 0.39 10.89 5.43
C LEU A 128 1.11 12.08 4.78
N MET A 129 0.80 13.30 5.23
CA MET A 129 1.45 14.52 4.75
C MET A 129 2.96 14.55 5.07
N LYS A 130 3.35 14.13 6.27
CA LYS A 130 4.74 14.04 6.70
C LYS A 130 5.53 13.09 5.79
N LEU A 131 4.99 11.90 5.52
CA LEU A 131 5.63 10.93 4.63
C LEU A 131 5.72 11.46 3.20
N ALA A 132 4.66 12.08 2.67
CA ALA A 132 4.67 12.66 1.31
C ALA A 132 5.80 13.69 1.18
N LYS A 133 5.94 14.57 2.18
CA LYS A 133 7.03 15.55 2.24
C LYS A 133 8.41 14.89 2.32
N GLN A 134 8.59 13.87 3.16
CA GLN A 134 9.86 13.16 3.29
C GLN A 134 10.28 12.46 1.99
N LEU A 135 9.32 11.89 1.26
CA LEU A 135 9.55 11.32 -0.07
C LEU A 135 9.99 12.39 -1.06
N MET A 136 9.30 13.53 -1.11
CA MET A 136 9.64 14.63 -2.03
C MET A 136 11.01 15.26 -1.72
N GLU A 137 11.40 15.33 -0.46
CA GLU A 137 12.69 15.84 0.00
C GLU A 137 13.83 14.81 -0.14
N GLY A 138 13.54 13.57 -0.56
CA GLY A 138 14.52 12.49 -0.66
C GLY A 138 15.06 12.00 0.70
N LYS A 139 14.39 12.33 1.80
CA LYS A 139 14.75 11.89 3.16
C LYS A 139 14.36 10.43 3.43
N THR A 140 13.37 9.95 2.70
CA THR A 140 12.86 8.58 2.77
C THR A 140 12.90 8.01 1.37
N ILE A 141 13.50 6.84 1.22
CA ILE A 141 13.67 6.18 -0.08
C ILE A 141 12.95 4.84 -0.02
N LEU A 142 11.89 4.68 -0.81
CA LEU A 142 11.11 3.46 -0.91
C LEU A 142 11.14 2.96 -2.36
N SER A 143 11.13 1.64 -2.52
CA SER A 143 11.00 1.02 -3.83
C SER A 143 9.63 1.34 -4.45
N SER A 144 9.58 1.37 -5.79
CA SER A 144 8.33 1.53 -6.53
C SER A 144 7.28 0.46 -6.15
N LYS A 145 7.74 -0.76 -5.81
CA LYS A 145 6.88 -1.84 -5.32
C LYS A 145 6.28 -1.50 -3.96
N SER A 146 7.10 -1.06 -3.00
CA SER A 146 6.65 -0.72 -1.65
C SER A 146 5.67 0.46 -1.65
N LEU A 147 5.96 1.49 -2.45
CA LEU A 147 5.08 2.63 -2.63
C LEU A 147 3.70 2.22 -3.17
N GLN A 148 3.65 1.42 -4.22
CA GLN A 148 2.38 1.01 -4.84
C GLN A 148 1.57 0.03 -3.98
N ASN A 149 2.24 -0.94 -3.35
CA ASN A 149 1.55 -2.02 -2.64
C ASN A 149 1.16 -1.67 -1.21
N TYR A 150 1.94 -0.82 -0.54
CA TYR A 150 1.78 -0.58 0.90
C TYR A 150 1.45 0.87 1.26
N ILE A 151 1.88 1.86 0.47
CA ILE A 151 1.68 3.29 0.79
C ILE A 151 0.51 3.92 0.04
N MET A 152 0.47 3.75 -1.29
CA MET A 152 -0.58 4.26 -2.19
C MET A 152 -2.02 3.90 -1.73
N PRO A 153 -2.31 2.71 -1.17
CA PRO A 153 -3.65 2.38 -0.70
C PRO A 153 -4.22 3.40 0.30
N TYR A 154 -3.43 3.92 1.25
CA TYR A 154 -3.92 4.89 2.23
C TYR A 154 -4.41 6.21 1.62
N ALA A 155 -3.80 6.64 0.52
CA ALA A 155 -4.22 7.83 -0.22
C ALA A 155 -5.44 7.55 -1.10
N THR A 156 -5.37 6.48 -1.90
CA THR A 156 -6.42 6.13 -2.86
C THR A 156 -7.73 5.75 -2.18
N THR A 157 -7.72 4.96 -1.09
CA THR A 157 -8.97 4.63 -0.37
C THR A 157 -9.67 5.87 0.17
N THR A 158 -8.92 6.89 0.59
CA THR A 158 -9.46 8.19 0.99
C THR A 158 -10.08 8.93 -0.20
N ILE A 159 -9.36 9.02 -1.32
CA ILE A 159 -9.81 9.73 -2.53
C ILE A 159 -11.10 9.12 -3.09
N PHE A 160 -11.22 7.79 -3.07
CA PHE A 160 -12.38 7.06 -3.60
C PHE A 160 -13.50 6.81 -2.56
N ASN A 161 -13.45 7.45 -1.40
CA ASN A 161 -14.46 7.32 -0.36
C ASN A 161 -15.21 8.64 -0.14
N GLU A 162 -16.46 8.70 -0.59
CA GLU A 162 -17.31 9.89 -0.45
C GLU A 162 -17.43 10.38 1.00
N LYS A 163 -17.42 9.45 1.98
CA LYS A 163 -17.49 9.80 3.41
C LYS A 163 -16.27 10.58 3.89
N MET A 164 -15.16 10.53 3.15
CA MET A 164 -13.91 11.23 3.47
C MET A 164 -13.85 12.65 2.92
N LEU A 165 -14.72 13.03 1.98
CA LEU A 165 -14.71 14.36 1.34
C LEU A 165 -14.91 15.52 2.33
N LYS A 166 -15.59 15.27 3.45
CA LYS A 166 -15.78 16.27 4.52
C LYS A 166 -14.50 16.58 5.31
N TYR A 167 -13.44 15.78 5.15
CA TYR A 167 -12.18 15.94 5.88
C TYR A 167 -11.10 16.49 4.96
N GLU A 168 -11.17 17.79 4.68
CA GLU A 168 -10.31 18.49 3.71
C GLU A 168 -8.82 18.20 3.94
N ASN A 169 -8.33 18.26 5.18
CA ASN A 169 -6.93 17.99 5.49
C ASN A 169 -6.47 16.58 5.10
N MET A 170 -7.34 15.57 5.26
CA MET A 170 -7.03 14.19 4.87
C MET A 170 -7.05 14.04 3.34
N ILE A 171 -7.98 14.73 2.66
CA ILE A 171 -8.04 14.77 1.20
C ILE A 171 -6.77 15.42 0.64
N THR A 172 -6.37 16.59 1.14
CA THR A 172 -5.14 17.27 0.73
C THR A 172 -3.92 16.38 0.96
N ALA A 173 -3.78 15.77 2.13
CA ALA A 173 -2.68 14.84 2.42
C ALA A 173 -2.67 13.62 1.48
N SER A 174 -3.84 13.15 1.05
CA SER A 174 -3.96 12.03 0.10
C SER A 174 -3.55 12.44 -1.32
N VAL A 175 -3.95 13.63 -1.77
CA VAL A 175 -3.53 14.17 -3.07
C VAL A 175 -2.01 14.33 -3.12
N GLU A 176 -1.42 14.97 -2.10
CA GLU A 176 0.04 15.12 -1.96
C GLU A 176 0.76 13.77 -1.96
N MET A 177 0.23 12.78 -1.26
CA MET A 177 0.80 11.43 -1.26
C MET A 177 0.75 10.77 -2.64
N VAL A 178 -0.34 10.92 -3.40
CA VAL A 178 -0.40 10.40 -4.78
C VAL A 178 0.70 11.03 -5.64
N GLY A 179 0.90 12.34 -5.55
CA GLY A 179 1.99 13.04 -6.23
C GLY A 179 3.36 12.54 -5.83
N ALA A 180 3.61 12.46 -4.52
CA ALA A 180 4.87 11.99 -3.96
C ALA A 180 5.20 10.55 -4.40
N VAL A 181 4.21 9.65 -4.39
CA VAL A 181 4.38 8.30 -4.92
C VAL A 181 4.72 8.36 -6.41
N CYS A 182 3.93 9.07 -7.23
CA CYS A 182 4.12 9.14 -8.68
C CYS A 182 5.49 9.69 -9.08
N ARG A 183 6.07 10.59 -8.27
CA ARG A 183 7.41 11.16 -8.47
C ARG A 183 8.53 10.11 -8.37
N HIS A 184 8.27 8.98 -7.70
CA HIS A 184 9.23 7.89 -7.45
C HIS A 184 8.91 6.60 -8.22
N LEU A 185 7.96 6.64 -9.16
CA LEU A 185 7.61 5.48 -9.97
C LEU A 185 8.47 5.36 -11.23
N SER A 186 8.63 4.13 -11.72
CA SER A 186 9.11 3.90 -13.09
C SER A 186 8.10 4.42 -14.12
N TRP A 187 8.55 4.61 -15.37
CA TRP A 187 7.70 5.07 -16.48
C TRP A 187 6.40 4.28 -16.61
N SER A 188 6.48 2.95 -16.63
CA SER A 188 5.32 2.08 -16.83
C SER A 188 4.30 2.20 -15.70
N ALA A 189 4.76 2.27 -14.46
CA ALA A 189 3.91 2.44 -13.28
C ALA A 189 3.30 3.85 -13.23
N TYR A 190 4.09 4.90 -13.53
CA TYR A 190 3.59 6.26 -13.64
C TYR A 190 2.48 6.38 -14.70
N LEU A 191 2.73 5.84 -15.90
CA LEU A 191 1.78 5.90 -17.01
C LEU A 191 0.48 5.15 -16.68
N TYR A 192 0.56 4.03 -15.97
CA TYR A 192 -0.61 3.33 -15.45
C TYR A 192 -1.46 4.24 -14.56
N HIS A 193 -0.85 4.91 -13.57
CA HIS A 193 -1.57 5.83 -12.68
C HIS A 193 -2.13 7.06 -13.41
N LEU A 194 -1.38 7.64 -14.35
CA LEU A 194 -1.84 8.75 -15.18
C LEU A 194 -3.10 8.36 -15.97
N LYS A 195 -3.06 7.23 -16.69
CA LYS A 195 -4.22 6.70 -17.43
C LYS A 195 -5.40 6.42 -16.50
N HIS A 196 -5.13 5.81 -15.34
CA HIS A 196 -6.16 5.50 -14.35
C HIS A 196 -6.87 6.77 -13.85
N PHE A 197 -6.13 7.81 -13.47
CA PHE A 197 -6.75 9.04 -12.97
C PHE A 197 -7.45 9.87 -14.06
N ILE A 198 -6.98 9.80 -15.32
CA ILE A 198 -7.71 10.33 -16.47
C ILE A 198 -9.06 9.61 -16.61
N HIS A 199 -9.06 8.28 -16.59
CA HIS A 199 -10.27 7.49 -16.70
C HIS A 199 -11.25 7.79 -15.54
N VAL A 200 -10.75 7.88 -14.31
CA VAL A 200 -11.52 8.24 -13.11
C VAL A 200 -12.19 9.61 -13.26
N LEU A 201 -11.48 10.61 -13.79
CA LEU A 201 -12.04 11.94 -14.05
C LEU A 201 -13.10 11.89 -15.17
N GLN A 202 -12.83 11.18 -16.26
CA GLN A 202 -13.72 11.06 -17.42
C GLN A 202 -15.03 10.32 -17.09
N THR A 203 -14.95 9.29 -16.25
CA THR A 203 -16.10 8.46 -15.84
C THR A 203 -16.83 9.00 -14.61
N GLY A 204 -16.35 10.08 -14.01
CA GLY A 204 -17.01 10.71 -12.85
C GLY A 204 -17.00 9.84 -11.58
N GLN A 205 -16.00 8.97 -11.42
CA GLN A 205 -15.89 8.08 -10.24
C GLN A 205 -15.63 8.84 -8.93
N ILE A 206 -15.12 10.07 -9.03
CA ILE A 206 -14.89 10.99 -7.90
C ILE A 206 -15.38 12.39 -8.28
N ASN A 207 -15.53 13.25 -7.27
CA ASN A 207 -15.87 14.66 -7.47
C ASN A 207 -14.91 15.32 -8.49
N GLN A 208 -15.45 16.06 -9.45
CA GLN A 208 -14.66 16.68 -10.53
C GLN A 208 -13.51 17.56 -10.02
N LYS A 209 -13.75 18.38 -8.99
CA LYS A 209 -12.71 19.23 -8.41
C LYS A 209 -11.57 18.39 -7.85
N LEU A 210 -11.89 17.33 -7.12
CA LEU A 210 -10.89 16.39 -6.58
C LEU A 210 -10.16 15.65 -7.70
N GLY A 211 -10.86 15.17 -8.72
CA GLY A 211 -10.24 14.48 -9.85
C GLY A 211 -9.28 15.36 -10.62
N VAL A 212 -9.64 16.63 -10.86
CA VAL A 212 -8.72 17.62 -11.44
C VAL A 212 -7.52 17.84 -10.54
N SER A 213 -7.70 18.03 -9.22
CA SER A 213 -6.60 18.21 -8.27
C SER A 213 -5.62 17.03 -8.25
N VAL A 214 -6.13 15.79 -8.26
CA VAL A 214 -5.29 14.59 -8.33
C VAL A 214 -4.54 14.53 -9.66
N LEU A 215 -5.21 14.80 -10.78
CA LEU A 215 -4.58 14.74 -12.10
C LEU A 215 -3.48 15.79 -12.25
N VAL A 216 -3.71 17.01 -11.78
CA VAL A 216 -2.68 18.07 -11.76
C VAL A 216 -1.46 17.60 -10.96
N MET A 217 -1.67 17.05 -9.78
CA MET A 217 -0.59 16.56 -8.91
C MET A 217 0.20 15.40 -9.57
N VAL A 218 -0.47 14.48 -10.27
CA VAL A 218 0.20 13.43 -11.04
C VAL A 218 1.02 14.00 -12.21
N LEU A 219 0.51 15.02 -12.90
CA LEU A 219 1.23 15.68 -14.00
C LEU A 219 2.46 16.44 -13.49
N GLU A 220 2.35 17.14 -12.35
CA GLU A 220 3.48 17.81 -11.70
C GLU A 220 4.56 16.83 -11.22
N ALA A 221 4.18 15.60 -10.90
CA ALA A 221 5.11 14.54 -10.52
C ALA A 221 5.96 13.98 -11.69
N PHE A 222 5.69 14.39 -12.94
CA PHE A 222 6.45 13.95 -14.11
C PHE A 222 7.94 14.31 -13.99
N HIS A 223 8.82 13.31 -14.05
CA HIS A 223 10.26 13.48 -13.81
C HIS A 223 11.15 12.83 -14.88
N PHE A 224 10.56 12.24 -15.91
CA PHE A 224 11.31 11.48 -16.91
C PHE A 224 12.04 12.39 -17.88
N ASP A 225 13.30 12.06 -18.15
CA ASP A 225 14.16 12.76 -19.09
C ASP A 225 13.97 12.27 -20.53
N HIS A 226 14.61 12.96 -21.47
CA HIS A 226 14.52 12.64 -22.89
C HIS A 226 14.99 11.22 -23.21
N GLU A 227 16.10 10.79 -22.60
CA GLU A 227 16.68 9.46 -22.81
C GLU A 227 15.73 8.35 -22.36
N THR A 228 15.09 8.51 -21.20
CA THR A 228 14.08 7.56 -20.73
C THR A 228 12.92 7.48 -21.71
N LEU A 229 12.41 8.62 -22.19
CA LEU A 229 11.30 8.66 -23.14
C LEU A 229 11.66 8.03 -24.49
N GLU A 230 12.83 8.33 -25.04
CA GLU A 230 13.31 7.77 -26.30
C GLU A 230 13.44 6.24 -26.22
N LYS A 231 14.02 5.74 -25.11
CA LYS A 231 14.09 4.31 -24.85
C LYS A 231 12.70 3.67 -24.83
N GLN A 232 11.74 4.28 -24.14
CA GLN A 232 10.37 3.76 -24.06
C GLN A 232 9.65 3.81 -25.40
N LEU A 233 9.81 4.88 -26.20
CA LEU A 233 9.28 4.98 -27.56
C LEU A 233 9.83 3.87 -28.45
N SER A 234 11.14 3.61 -28.39
CA SER A 234 11.76 2.54 -29.17
C SER A 234 11.24 1.14 -28.79
N ILE A 235 10.87 0.92 -27.54
CA ILE A 235 10.24 -0.33 -27.08
C ILE A 235 8.83 -0.43 -27.67
N ILE A 236 8.03 0.64 -27.59
CA ILE A 236 6.65 0.67 -28.12
C ILE A 236 6.62 0.45 -29.64
N GLU A 237 7.56 1.04 -30.38
CA GLU A 237 7.70 0.85 -31.82
C GLU A 237 8.07 -0.59 -32.20
N LYS A 238 8.92 -1.24 -31.39
CA LYS A 238 9.32 -2.64 -31.59
C LYS A 238 8.24 -3.65 -31.20
N GLU A 239 7.43 -3.33 -30.18
CA GLU A 239 6.38 -4.21 -29.67
C GLU A 239 5.02 -4.07 -30.39
N GLY A 240 4.90 -3.15 -31.35
CA GLY A 240 3.78 -3.09 -32.29
C GLY A 240 2.40 -3.02 -31.63
N THR A 241 1.93 -1.80 -31.30
CA THR A 241 0.50 -1.44 -31.13
C THR A 241 -0.40 -2.34 -30.25
N PHE A 242 0.13 -3.22 -29.40
CA PHE A 242 -0.69 -4.07 -28.52
C PHE A 242 -1.09 -3.39 -27.20
N PHE A 243 -0.35 -2.36 -26.77
CA PHE A 243 -0.56 -1.72 -25.47
C PHE A 243 -1.67 -0.66 -25.42
N PHE A 244 -2.20 -0.21 -26.57
CA PHE A 244 -3.24 0.83 -26.57
C PHE A 244 -4.65 0.30 -26.28
N ASN A 245 -4.89 -1.00 -26.49
CA ASN A 245 -6.25 -1.57 -26.42
C ASN A 245 -6.52 -2.52 -25.25
N SER A 246 -5.52 -2.90 -24.43
CA SER A 246 -5.67 -4.01 -23.47
C SER A 246 -5.85 -3.62 -21.99
N LEU A 247 -6.08 -2.34 -21.68
CA LEU A 247 -6.21 -1.84 -20.29
C LEU A 247 -7.39 -0.86 -20.12
N ILE A 248 -8.42 -1.00 -20.96
CA ILE A 248 -9.78 -0.50 -20.68
C ILE A 248 -10.55 -1.64 -20.00
#